data_AF-A0A3D9SKN2-F1
#
_entry.id   AF-A0A3D9SKN2-F1
#
_cell.length_a   1.000
_cell.length_b   1.000
_cell.length_c   1.000
_cell.angle_alpha   90.00
_cell.angle_beta   90.00
_cell.angle_gamma   90.00
#
_symmetry.space_group_name_H-M   'P 1'
#
loop_
_entity.id
_entity.type
_entity.pdbx_description
1 polymer ?
#
loop_
_entity_poly.entity_id
_entity_poly.type
_entity_poly.pdbx_seq_one_letter_code
_entity_poly.pdbx_strand_id
1 'polypeptide(L)'
;MSYPDIALGLILLGLSAYLLFGGADFGAGLWHLVSRRRADQKVIEHAMGPLWEANHVWLIFVMVMTWTAFPPVFADIMSEHWIPLSLAALGIVARGSAFVFAKDAPAAVYSWTFGISSVLTPYCMGAVAAVIATSGSSWLSVAGLYGGLLTTGLCAYLAAVYLIWDARRLGEDGPATRFRAYALVTGVAVGLLALPGALTLDVLSPLTVISAVAGVVSLGLLAARRYLAVRVTAGLAAATVLWGAAGLADLDLDAAAAHDSALRVVFFALGVGALILVPSMTWLFILFQRSPKEQTTAAG
;
A
#
# COMPACT_ATOMS: atom_id res chain seq x y z
N MET A 1 -4.05 11.75 -25.10
CA MET A 1 -3.88 10.53 -24.30
C MET A 1 -4.45 9.39 -25.12
N SER A 2 -3.61 8.43 -25.47
CA SER A 2 -4.02 7.19 -26.14
C SER A 2 -4.81 6.31 -25.15
N TYR A 3 -5.49 5.26 -25.64
CA TYR A 3 -6.12 4.29 -24.74
C TYR A 3 -5.11 3.56 -23.83
N PRO A 4 -3.92 3.17 -24.32
CA PRO A 4 -2.86 2.63 -23.47
C PRO A 4 -2.46 3.58 -22.32
N ASP A 5 -2.29 4.88 -22.58
CA ASP A 5 -1.98 5.87 -21.53
C ASP A 5 -3.03 5.88 -20.42
N ILE A 6 -4.31 5.84 -20.81
CA ILE A 6 -5.44 5.83 -19.88
C ILE A 6 -5.45 4.54 -19.07
N ALA A 7 -5.23 3.39 -19.72
CA ALA A 7 -5.16 2.10 -19.05
C ALA A 7 -4.03 2.05 -18.01
N LEU A 8 -2.83 2.51 -18.38
CA LEU A 8 -1.70 2.60 -17.46
C LEU A 8 -2.01 3.54 -16.30
N GLY A 9 -2.57 4.72 -16.58
CA GLY A 9 -2.98 5.66 -15.54
C GLY A 9 -3.97 5.05 -14.54
N LEU A 10 -4.96 4.29 -15.03
CA LEU A 10 -5.90 3.57 -14.17
C LEU A 10 -5.22 2.48 -13.33
N ILE A 11 -4.30 1.73 -13.91
CA ILE A 11 -3.50 0.72 -13.19
C ILE A 11 -2.68 1.39 -12.07
N LEU A 12 -2.01 2.50 -12.36
CA LEU A 12 -1.21 3.24 -11.38
C LEU A 12 -2.08 3.88 -10.29
N LEU A 13 -3.30 4.33 -10.62
CA LEU A 13 -4.28 4.76 -9.62
C LEU A 13 -4.70 3.60 -8.71
N GLY A 14 -4.95 2.42 -9.28
CA GLY A 14 -5.27 1.21 -8.51
C GLY A 14 -4.12 0.78 -7.59
N LEU A 15 -2.88 0.77 -8.10
CA LEU A 15 -1.68 0.47 -7.30
C LEU A 15 -1.46 1.53 -6.21
N SER A 16 -1.72 2.81 -6.51
CA SER A 16 -1.64 3.89 -5.52
C SER A 16 -2.68 3.66 -4.41
N ALA A 17 -3.93 3.37 -4.77
CA ALA A 17 -4.97 3.06 -3.79
C ALA A 17 -4.58 1.84 -2.93
N TYR A 18 -4.05 0.78 -3.56
CA TYR A 18 -3.59 -0.41 -2.83
C TYR A 18 -2.42 -0.09 -1.89
N LEU A 19 -1.44 0.70 -2.32
CA LEU A 19 -0.32 1.12 -1.47
C LEU A 19 -0.78 2.02 -0.31
N LEU A 20 -1.73 2.93 -0.55
CA LEU A 20 -2.20 3.85 0.48
C LEU A 20 -3.10 3.18 1.52
N PHE A 21 -4.08 2.38 1.07
CA PHE A 21 -5.04 1.74 1.95
C PHE A 21 -4.54 0.37 2.43
N GLY A 22 -4.03 -0.46 1.53
CA GLY A 22 -3.43 -1.76 1.83
C GLY A 22 -2.07 -1.63 2.52
N GLY A 23 -1.23 -0.66 2.15
CA GLY A 23 0.07 -0.47 2.79
C GLY A 23 -0.04 -0.08 4.27
N ALA A 24 -1.04 0.73 4.64
CA ALA A 24 -1.33 1.01 6.05
C ALA A 24 -1.71 -0.26 6.83
N ASP A 25 -2.41 -1.18 6.17
CA ASP A 25 -2.83 -2.45 6.75
C ASP A 25 -1.65 -3.44 6.93
N PHE A 26 -0.78 -3.58 5.92
CA PHE A 26 0.47 -4.33 6.06
C PHE A 26 1.41 -3.72 7.11
N GLY A 27 1.59 -2.39 7.12
CA GLY A 27 2.45 -1.75 8.12
C GLY A 27 1.93 -1.92 9.55
N ALA A 28 0.62 -2.01 9.75
CA ALA A 28 0.04 -2.27 11.06
C ALA A 28 0.40 -3.67 11.58
N GLY A 29 0.49 -4.67 10.69
CA GLY A 29 0.98 -6.00 11.05
C GLY A 29 2.44 -6.02 11.47
N LEU A 30 3.30 -5.22 10.81
CA LEU A 30 4.67 -5.01 11.28
C LEU A 30 4.68 -4.39 12.69
N TRP A 31 3.87 -3.35 12.94
CA TRP A 31 3.80 -2.72 14.25
C TRP A 31 3.21 -3.64 15.32
N HIS A 32 2.28 -4.52 14.95
CA HIS A 32 1.74 -5.54 15.84
C HIS A 32 2.84 -6.52 16.28
N LEU A 33 3.69 -6.94 15.33
CA LEU A 33 4.82 -7.84 15.60
C LEU A 33 5.89 -7.21 16.52
N VAL A 34 6.18 -5.93 16.30
CA VAL A 34 7.22 -5.20 17.05
C VAL A 34 6.70 -4.71 18.41
N SER A 35 5.41 -4.41 18.53
CA SER A 35 4.85 -3.87 19.77
C SER A 35 4.72 -4.95 20.85
N ARG A 36 5.33 -4.66 22.00
CA ARG A 36 5.22 -5.47 23.22
C ARG A 36 4.09 -5.04 24.15
N ARG A 37 3.32 -4.00 23.79
CA ARG A 37 2.31 -3.41 24.66
C ARG A 37 0.91 -3.76 24.18
N ARG A 38 0.11 -4.35 25.07
CA ARG A 38 -1.28 -4.73 24.75
C ARG A 38 -2.15 -3.53 24.33
N ALA A 39 -1.91 -2.35 24.88
CA ALA A 39 -2.62 -1.13 24.48
C ALA A 39 -2.41 -0.78 23.00
N ASP A 40 -1.17 -0.88 22.50
CA ASP A 40 -0.86 -0.59 21.09
C ASP A 40 -1.45 -1.68 20.19
N GLN A 41 -1.32 -2.95 20.59
CA GLN A 41 -1.90 -4.08 19.86
C GLN A 41 -3.43 -3.95 19.75
N LYS A 42 -4.11 -3.50 20.82
CA LYS A 42 -5.56 -3.30 20.82
C LYS A 42 -5.99 -2.20 19.85
N VAL A 43 -5.25 -1.10 19.77
CA VAL A 43 -5.53 -0.04 18.77
C VAL A 43 -5.34 -0.58 17.36
N ILE A 44 -4.27 -1.35 17.12
CA ILE A 44 -4.00 -1.97 15.82
C ILE A 44 -5.12 -2.95 15.44
N GLU A 45 -5.47 -3.89 16.32
CA GLU A 45 -6.53 -4.87 16.09
C GLU A 45 -7.87 -4.19 15.76
N HIS A 46 -8.20 -3.10 16.47
CA HIS A 46 -9.44 -2.36 16.24
C HIS A 46 -9.46 -1.60 14.90
N ALA A 47 -8.32 -1.05 14.47
CA ALA A 47 -8.23 -0.28 13.23
C ALA A 47 -8.28 -1.17 11.96
N MET A 48 -7.87 -2.44 12.05
CA MET A 48 -7.58 -3.26 10.87
C MET A 48 -8.75 -4.09 10.33
N GLY A 49 -9.65 -4.56 11.19
CA GLY A 49 -10.73 -5.48 10.80
C GLY A 49 -11.54 -5.02 9.57
N PRO A 50 -12.03 -3.77 9.51
CA PRO A 50 -12.86 -3.30 8.39
C PRO A 50 -12.11 -3.00 7.09
N LEU A 51 -10.81 -2.73 7.17
CA LEU A 51 -10.03 -2.18 6.05
C LEU A 51 -9.42 -3.28 5.17
N TRP A 52 -9.04 -4.41 5.77
CA TRP A 52 -8.40 -5.52 5.04
C TRP A 52 -9.26 -6.04 3.87
N GLU A 53 -10.56 -6.28 4.10
CA GLU A 53 -11.47 -6.83 3.08
C GLU A 53 -11.62 -5.87 1.89
N ALA A 54 -11.74 -4.56 2.17
CA ALA A 54 -11.89 -3.54 1.13
C ALA A 54 -10.61 -3.34 0.30
N ASN A 55 -9.43 -3.59 0.88
CA ASN A 55 -8.16 -3.27 0.24
C ASN A 55 -7.82 -4.21 -0.93
N HIS A 56 -8.20 -5.48 -0.88
CA HIS A 56 -7.80 -6.46 -1.91
C HIS A 56 -8.47 -6.22 -3.26
N VAL A 57 -9.61 -5.51 -3.28
CA VAL A 57 -10.30 -5.13 -4.51
C VAL A 57 -9.37 -4.35 -5.44
N TRP A 58 -8.52 -3.47 -4.89
CA TRP A 58 -7.56 -2.68 -5.68
C TRP A 58 -6.51 -3.56 -6.36
N LEU A 59 -5.99 -4.57 -5.66
CA LEU A 59 -5.01 -5.49 -6.22
C LEU A 59 -5.61 -6.34 -7.34
N ILE A 60 -6.82 -6.89 -7.14
CA ILE A 60 -7.52 -7.65 -8.17
C ILE A 60 -7.82 -6.76 -9.38
N PHE A 61 -8.27 -5.53 -9.15
CA PHE A 61 -8.48 -4.54 -10.21
C PHE A 61 -7.20 -4.30 -11.03
N VAL A 62 -6.06 -4.07 -10.36
CA VAL A 62 -4.76 -3.90 -11.03
C VAL A 62 -4.42 -5.13 -11.86
N MET A 63 -4.53 -6.34 -11.30
CA MET A 63 -4.20 -7.57 -12.02
C MET A 63 -5.08 -7.77 -13.27
N VAL A 64 -6.39 -7.60 -13.13
CA VAL A 64 -7.33 -7.74 -14.25
C VAL A 64 -7.10 -6.67 -15.31
N MET A 65 -6.84 -5.43 -14.90
CA MET A 65 -6.55 -4.33 -15.81
C MET A 65 -5.25 -4.55 -16.57
N THR A 66 -4.17 -4.92 -15.89
CA THR A 66 -2.90 -5.23 -16.57
C THR A 66 -3.06 -6.41 -17.51
N TRP A 67 -3.74 -7.48 -17.09
CA TRP A 67 -4.00 -8.64 -17.95
C TRP A 67 -4.83 -8.30 -19.20
N THR A 68 -5.86 -7.46 -19.04
CA THR A 68 -6.77 -7.15 -20.15
C THR A 68 -6.21 -6.08 -21.07
N ALA A 69 -5.54 -5.07 -20.51
CA ALA A 69 -5.02 -3.95 -21.29
C ALA A 69 -3.63 -4.21 -21.87
N PHE A 70 -2.78 -4.96 -21.16
CA PHE A 70 -1.41 -5.29 -21.57
C PHE A 70 -1.12 -6.79 -21.37
N PRO A 71 -1.77 -7.70 -22.12
CA PRO A 71 -1.62 -9.14 -21.92
C PRO A 71 -0.17 -9.65 -21.96
N PRO A 72 0.71 -9.20 -22.88
CA PRO A 72 2.11 -9.59 -22.89
C PRO A 72 2.84 -9.19 -21.61
N VAL A 73 2.69 -7.92 -21.18
CA VAL A 73 3.30 -7.40 -19.95
C VAL A 73 2.83 -8.19 -18.72
N PHE A 74 1.54 -8.53 -18.65
CA PHE A 74 1.03 -9.37 -17.57
C PHE A 74 1.67 -10.76 -17.58
N ALA A 75 1.77 -11.39 -18.75
CA ALA A 75 2.37 -12.71 -18.89
C ALA A 75 3.85 -12.70 -18.47
N ASP A 76 4.61 -11.68 -18.87
CA ASP A 76 6.03 -11.53 -18.55
C ASP A 76 6.22 -11.34 -17.04
N ILE A 77 5.49 -10.40 -16.42
CA ILE A 77 5.56 -10.16 -14.96
C ILE A 77 5.23 -11.44 -14.19
N MET A 78 4.16 -12.14 -14.55
CA MET A 78 3.74 -13.36 -13.84
C MET A 78 4.75 -14.50 -14.04
N SER A 79 5.35 -14.62 -15.21
CA SER A 79 6.27 -15.73 -15.54
C SER A 79 7.68 -15.50 -14.97
N GLU A 80 8.21 -14.28 -15.07
CA GLU A 80 9.56 -13.95 -14.60
C GLU A 80 9.63 -13.77 -13.08
N HIS A 81 8.53 -13.36 -12.45
CA HIS A 81 8.48 -13.04 -11.02
C HIS A 81 7.53 -13.95 -10.23
N TRP A 82 7.26 -15.16 -10.74
CA TRP A 82 6.33 -16.08 -10.09
C TRP A 82 6.71 -16.41 -8.64
N ILE A 83 8.00 -16.52 -8.31
CA ILE A 83 8.46 -16.83 -6.94
C ILE A 83 8.04 -15.74 -5.94
N PRO A 84 8.50 -14.47 -6.06
CA PRO A 84 8.11 -13.42 -5.12
C PRO A 84 6.59 -13.16 -5.15
N LEU A 85 5.94 -13.25 -6.31
CA LEU A 85 4.48 -13.08 -6.39
C LEU A 85 3.71 -14.19 -5.68
N SER A 86 4.20 -15.44 -5.75
CA SER A 86 3.63 -16.57 -5.01
C SER A 86 3.83 -16.39 -3.50
N LEU A 87 5.00 -15.92 -3.06
CA LEU A 87 5.25 -15.59 -1.66
C LEU A 87 4.33 -14.48 -1.16
N ALA A 88 4.10 -13.44 -1.98
CA ALA A 88 3.15 -12.38 -1.67
C ALA A 88 1.72 -12.91 -1.55
N ALA A 89 1.30 -13.79 -2.47
CA ALA A 89 -0.02 -14.43 -2.42
C ALA A 89 -0.19 -15.30 -1.17
N LEU A 90 0.82 -16.10 -0.82
CA LEU A 90 0.83 -16.88 0.43
C LEU A 90 0.76 -15.97 1.66
N GLY A 91 1.46 -14.84 1.65
CA GLY A 91 1.36 -13.82 2.69
C GLY A 91 -0.06 -13.26 2.83
N ILE A 92 -0.72 -12.93 1.72
CA ILE A 92 -2.11 -12.46 1.72
C ILE A 92 -3.05 -13.51 2.33
N VAL A 93 -2.93 -14.78 1.90
CA VAL A 93 -3.75 -15.90 2.42
C VAL A 93 -3.48 -16.12 3.92
N ALA A 94 -2.21 -16.05 4.34
CA ALA A 94 -1.82 -16.19 5.73
C ALA A 94 -2.41 -15.06 6.60
N ARG A 95 -2.46 -13.81 6.11
CA ARG A 95 -3.13 -12.70 6.82
C ARG A 95 -4.64 -12.92 6.92
N GLY A 96 -5.30 -13.28 5.82
CA GLY A 96 -6.74 -13.57 5.83
C GLY A 96 -7.07 -14.67 6.85
N SER A 97 -6.26 -15.74 6.86
CA SER A 97 -6.37 -16.82 7.85
C SER A 97 -6.16 -16.31 9.28
N ALA A 98 -5.15 -15.47 9.52
CA ALA A 98 -4.87 -14.92 10.84
C ALA A 98 -6.07 -14.10 11.38
N PHE A 99 -6.74 -13.31 10.54
CA PHE A 99 -7.94 -12.58 10.95
C PHE A 99 -9.12 -13.49 11.25
N VAL A 100 -9.38 -14.48 10.40
CA VAL A 100 -10.48 -15.44 10.58
C VAL A 100 -10.31 -16.24 11.86
N PHE A 101 -9.11 -16.75 12.12
CA PHE A 101 -8.81 -17.58 13.28
C PHE A 101 -8.30 -16.80 14.50
N ALA A 102 -8.38 -15.47 14.51
CA ALA A 102 -7.79 -14.63 15.55
C ALA A 102 -8.27 -14.97 16.98
N LYS A 103 -9.52 -15.47 17.11
CA LYS A 103 -10.12 -15.85 18.40
C LYS A 103 -9.80 -17.28 18.83
N ASP A 104 -9.50 -18.16 17.87
CA ASP A 104 -9.35 -19.60 18.09
C ASP A 104 -7.88 -20.03 18.12
N ALA A 105 -7.00 -19.29 17.43
CA ALA A 105 -5.58 -19.59 17.36
C ALA A 105 -4.84 -19.16 18.64
N PRO A 106 -3.77 -19.88 19.03
CA PRO A 106 -2.86 -19.40 20.07
C PRO A 106 -2.32 -18.01 19.72
N ALA A 107 -2.28 -17.09 20.69
CA ALA A 107 -1.88 -15.70 20.47
C ALA A 107 -0.52 -15.56 19.76
N ALA A 108 0.45 -16.44 20.08
CA ALA A 108 1.75 -16.44 19.42
C ALA A 108 1.65 -16.80 17.93
N VAL A 109 0.85 -17.80 17.57
CA VAL A 109 0.64 -18.21 16.17
C VAL A 109 -0.01 -17.06 15.39
N TYR A 110 -1.05 -16.45 15.95
CA TYR A 110 -1.68 -15.27 15.36
C TYR A 110 -0.67 -14.14 15.13
N SER A 111 0.08 -13.72 16.16
CA SER A 111 1.00 -12.59 16.05
C SER A 111 2.14 -12.85 15.05
N TRP A 112 2.70 -14.07 15.02
CA TRP A 112 3.75 -14.42 14.06
C TRP A 112 3.24 -14.50 12.63
N THR A 113 2.11 -15.19 12.41
CA THR A 113 1.51 -15.32 11.08
C THR A 113 1.12 -13.95 10.56
N PHE A 114 0.43 -13.13 11.36
CA PHE A 114 0.05 -11.77 10.98
C PHE A 114 1.26 -10.89 10.72
N GLY A 115 2.26 -10.90 11.60
CA GLY A 115 3.45 -10.08 11.48
C GLY A 115 4.31 -10.42 10.26
N ILE A 116 4.70 -11.68 10.11
CA ILE A 116 5.61 -12.13 9.04
C ILE A 116 4.97 -11.90 7.67
N SER A 117 3.72 -12.31 7.50
CA SER A 117 3.00 -12.13 6.24
C SER A 117 2.83 -10.65 5.88
N SER A 118 2.69 -9.78 6.88
CA SER A 118 2.58 -8.34 6.70
C SER A 118 3.89 -7.64 6.31
N VAL A 119 5.02 -8.30 6.51
CA VAL A 119 6.34 -7.84 6.04
C VAL A 119 6.68 -8.45 4.69
N LEU A 120 6.46 -9.77 4.55
CA LEU A 120 6.81 -10.53 3.36
C LEU A 120 6.06 -10.03 2.12
N THR A 121 4.75 -9.76 2.25
CA THR A 121 3.91 -9.35 1.12
C THR A 121 4.36 -8.03 0.48
N PRO A 122 4.45 -6.90 1.22
CA PRO A 122 4.90 -5.64 0.63
C PRO A 122 6.36 -5.69 0.20
N TYR A 123 7.21 -6.49 0.86
CA TYR A 123 8.57 -6.71 0.42
C TYR A 123 8.63 -7.33 -0.98
N CYS A 124 7.92 -8.45 -1.19
CA CYS A 124 7.92 -9.15 -2.47
C CYS A 124 7.33 -8.27 -3.58
N MET A 125 6.22 -7.57 -3.31
CA MET A 125 5.62 -6.65 -4.30
C MET A 125 6.54 -5.48 -4.64
N GLY A 126 7.16 -4.86 -3.63
CA GLY A 126 8.12 -3.78 -3.82
C GLY A 126 9.37 -4.20 -4.58
N ALA A 127 9.88 -5.40 -4.30
CA ALA A 127 11.04 -5.95 -4.98
C ALA A 127 10.76 -6.16 -6.47
N VAL A 128 9.59 -6.72 -6.82
CA VAL A 128 9.16 -6.88 -8.21
C VAL A 128 9.01 -5.53 -8.91
N ALA A 129 8.34 -4.56 -8.27
CA ALA A 129 8.15 -3.23 -8.85
C ALA A 129 9.48 -2.53 -9.14
N ALA A 130 10.46 -2.61 -8.23
CA ALA A 130 11.77 -2.02 -8.46
C ALA A 130 12.58 -2.76 -9.53
N VAL A 131 12.51 -4.09 -9.57
CA VAL A 131 13.15 -4.89 -10.61
C VAL A 131 12.62 -4.50 -12.00
N ILE A 132 11.31 -4.33 -12.15
CA ILE A 132 10.69 -3.89 -13.40
C ILE A 132 11.14 -2.46 -13.74
N ALA A 133 11.16 -1.55 -12.77
CA ALA A 133 11.51 -0.15 -13.00
C ALA A 133 13.00 0.07 -13.37
N THR A 134 13.89 -0.84 -12.95
CA THR A 134 15.34 -0.71 -13.18
C THR A 134 15.90 -1.77 -14.12
N SER A 135 15.06 -2.61 -14.73
CA SER A 135 15.48 -3.80 -15.48
C SER A 135 16.46 -4.69 -14.69
N GLY A 136 16.17 -4.87 -13.40
CA GLY A 136 16.97 -5.70 -12.50
C GLY A 136 16.91 -7.18 -12.84
N SER A 137 17.90 -7.96 -12.38
CA SER A 137 17.97 -9.39 -12.73
C SER A 137 17.07 -10.30 -11.88
N SER A 138 16.75 -9.90 -10.66
CA SER A 138 16.06 -10.75 -9.68
C SER A 138 15.51 -9.93 -8.51
N TRP A 139 14.46 -10.42 -7.84
CA TRP A 139 13.92 -9.84 -6.61
C TRP A 139 14.91 -9.81 -5.43
N LEU A 140 16.02 -10.57 -5.51
CA LEU A 140 17.13 -10.53 -4.56
C LEU A 140 18.32 -9.67 -5.02
N SER A 141 18.25 -9.08 -6.22
CA SER A 141 19.24 -8.11 -6.69
C SER A 141 19.20 -6.84 -5.83
N VAL A 142 20.22 -5.98 -5.94
CA VAL A 142 20.27 -4.70 -5.21
C VAL A 142 18.99 -3.88 -5.41
N ALA A 143 18.48 -3.81 -6.65
CA ALA A 143 17.22 -3.14 -6.96
C ALA A 143 16.02 -3.80 -6.26
N GLY A 144 15.94 -5.13 -6.27
CA GLY A 144 14.88 -5.88 -5.60
C GLY A 144 14.91 -5.71 -4.07
N LEU A 145 16.08 -5.85 -3.45
CA LEU A 145 16.25 -5.61 -2.01
C LEU A 145 15.85 -4.17 -1.65
N TYR A 146 16.30 -3.20 -2.44
CA TYR A 146 15.96 -1.79 -2.25
C TYR A 146 14.45 -1.56 -2.34
N GLY A 147 13.80 -2.02 -3.43
CA GLY A 147 12.36 -1.85 -3.62
C GLY A 147 11.51 -2.52 -2.56
N GLY A 148 11.90 -3.73 -2.14
CA GLY A 148 11.20 -4.47 -1.09
C GLY A 148 11.32 -3.81 0.27
N LEU A 149 12.53 -3.37 0.65
CA LEU A 149 12.75 -2.64 1.90
C LEU A 149 12.06 -1.28 1.90
N LEU A 150 12.13 -0.55 0.79
CA LEU A 150 11.49 0.76 0.63
C LEU A 150 9.97 0.63 0.78
N THR A 151 9.35 -0.32 0.08
CA THR A 151 7.91 -0.53 0.12
C THR A 151 7.45 -0.97 1.50
N THR A 152 8.18 -1.87 2.14
CA THR A 152 7.88 -2.30 3.53
C THR A 152 8.00 -1.14 4.52
N GLY A 153 9.05 -0.33 4.40
CA GLY A 153 9.24 0.85 5.23
C GLY A 153 8.16 1.91 5.00
N LEU A 154 7.73 2.11 3.74
CA LEU A 154 6.65 3.02 3.39
C LEU A 154 5.31 2.54 3.97
N CYS A 155 5.01 1.24 3.90
CA CYS A 155 3.86 0.64 4.57
C CYS A 155 3.91 0.90 6.08
N ALA A 156 5.06 0.68 6.72
CA ALA A 156 5.26 0.94 8.14
C ALA A 156 5.00 2.42 8.51
N TYR A 157 5.52 3.34 7.69
CA TYR A 157 5.32 4.77 7.86
C TYR A 157 3.83 5.16 7.72
N LEU A 158 3.18 4.72 6.64
CA LEU A 158 1.76 4.98 6.39
C LEU A 158 0.91 4.44 7.54
N ALA A 159 1.13 3.19 7.96
CA ALA A 159 0.42 2.58 9.07
C ALA A 159 0.57 3.39 10.36
N ALA A 160 1.78 3.83 10.70
CA ALA A 160 2.00 4.63 11.89
C ALA A 160 1.26 5.97 11.82
N VAL A 161 1.25 6.64 10.65
CA VAL A 161 0.47 7.88 10.44
C VAL A 161 -1.04 7.64 10.61
N TYR A 162 -1.57 6.54 10.07
CA TYR A 162 -2.97 6.17 10.22
C TYR A 162 -3.33 5.89 11.68
N LEU A 163 -2.54 5.07 12.37
CA LEU A 163 -2.76 4.63 13.75
C LEU A 163 -2.72 5.77 14.77
N ILE A 164 -2.00 6.87 14.51
CA ILE A 164 -2.04 8.07 15.38
C ILE A 164 -3.48 8.61 15.48
N TRP A 165 -4.18 8.68 14.35
CA TRP A 165 -5.54 9.21 14.32
C TRP A 165 -6.52 8.29 15.05
N ASP A 166 -6.42 6.98 14.80
CA ASP A 166 -7.31 6.00 15.43
C ASP A 166 -7.08 5.92 16.95
N ALA A 167 -5.81 5.96 17.39
CA ALA A 167 -5.49 6.07 18.81
C ALA A 167 -6.13 7.32 19.43
N ARG A 168 -6.03 8.48 18.77
CA ARG A 168 -6.67 9.72 19.26
C ARG A 168 -8.19 9.64 19.29
N ARG A 169 -8.81 9.01 18.30
CA ARG A 169 -10.27 8.80 18.24
C ARG A 169 -10.75 7.88 19.37
N LEU A 170 -9.93 6.90 19.75
CA LEU A 170 -10.21 6.01 20.88
C LEU A 170 -9.90 6.65 22.25
N GLY A 171 -9.35 7.88 22.29
CA GLY A 171 -8.93 8.54 23.54
C GLY A 171 -7.65 7.96 24.15
N GLU A 172 -6.85 7.26 23.34
CA GLU A 172 -5.64 6.54 23.76
C GLU A 172 -4.39 7.40 23.47
N ASP A 173 -4.13 8.41 24.30
CA ASP A 173 -3.02 9.37 24.12
C ASP A 173 -1.62 8.73 24.19
N GLY A 174 -1.50 7.67 25.01
CA GLY A 174 -0.27 6.89 25.14
C GLY A 174 0.14 6.23 23.83
N PRO A 175 -0.72 5.33 23.26
CA PRO A 175 -0.51 4.77 21.92
C PRO A 175 -0.32 5.84 20.83
N ALA A 176 -1.10 6.93 20.83
CA ALA A 176 -0.96 8.01 19.84
C ALA A 176 0.45 8.61 19.82
N THR A 177 1.04 8.84 21.00
CA THR A 177 2.40 9.36 21.13
C THR A 177 3.45 8.36 20.63
N ARG A 178 3.26 7.07 20.90
CA ARG A 178 4.16 6.00 20.42
C ARG A 178 4.08 5.82 18.91
N PHE A 179 2.88 5.80 18.33
CA PHE A 179 2.71 5.74 16.87
C PHE A 179 3.31 6.97 16.17
N ARG A 180 3.28 8.16 16.79
CA ARG A 180 4.03 9.31 16.27
C ARG A 180 5.53 9.07 16.28
N ALA A 181 6.09 8.49 17.34
CA ALA A 181 7.51 8.14 17.37
C ALA A 181 7.85 7.10 16.29
N TYR A 182 7.01 6.07 16.12
CA TYR A 182 7.14 5.06 15.07
C TYR A 182 7.10 5.68 13.66
N ALA A 183 6.18 6.60 13.41
CA ALA A 183 6.09 7.33 12.14
C ALA A 183 7.31 8.22 11.89
N LEU A 184 7.86 8.88 12.92
CA LEU A 184 9.09 9.67 12.77
C LEU A 184 10.30 8.79 12.46
N VAL A 185 10.49 7.71 13.22
CA VAL A 185 11.61 6.77 13.03
C VAL A 185 11.55 6.13 11.64
N THR A 186 10.39 5.62 11.25
CA THR A 186 10.24 4.98 9.92
C THR A 186 10.29 5.97 8.79
N GLY A 187 9.69 7.16 8.92
CA GLY A 187 9.77 8.17 7.88
C GLY A 187 11.20 8.67 7.64
N VAL A 188 12.00 8.84 8.70
CA VAL A 188 13.44 9.15 8.57
C VAL A 188 14.19 7.97 7.95
N ALA A 189 13.97 6.74 8.41
CA ALA A 189 14.63 5.56 7.86
C ALA A 189 14.30 5.37 6.36
N VAL A 190 13.04 5.54 5.97
CA VAL A 190 12.59 5.50 4.58
C VAL A 190 13.23 6.61 3.76
N GLY A 191 13.28 7.85 4.28
CA GLY A 191 13.93 8.96 3.57
C GLY A 191 15.44 8.74 3.36
N LEU A 192 16.12 8.21 4.38
CA LEU A 192 17.54 7.85 4.32
C LEU A 192 17.83 6.66 3.40
N LEU A 193 16.86 5.76 3.20
CA LEU A 193 16.97 4.68 2.23
C LEU A 193 16.66 5.18 0.81
N ALA A 194 15.58 5.95 0.66
CA ALA A 194 15.02 6.36 -0.62
C ALA A 194 15.97 7.25 -1.43
N LEU A 195 16.58 8.27 -0.82
CA LEU A 195 17.41 9.23 -1.56
C LEU A 195 18.72 8.62 -2.08
N PRO A 196 19.53 7.93 -1.26
CA PRO A 196 20.75 7.27 -1.74
C PRO A 196 20.41 6.15 -2.71
N GLY A 197 19.39 5.33 -2.41
CA GLY A 197 18.98 4.26 -3.30
C GLY A 197 18.55 4.77 -4.68
N ALA A 198 17.77 5.86 -4.71
CA ALA A 198 17.35 6.48 -5.95
C ALA A 198 18.51 7.01 -6.79
N LEU A 199 19.53 7.59 -6.14
CA LEU A 199 20.77 8.02 -6.80
C LEU A 199 21.58 6.84 -7.33
N THR A 200 21.73 5.77 -6.54
CA THR A 200 22.56 4.61 -6.91
C THR A 200 21.98 3.78 -8.05
N LEU A 201 20.65 3.74 -8.15
CA LEU A 201 19.94 2.98 -9.17
C LEU A 201 19.55 3.83 -10.38
N ASP A 202 19.98 5.10 -10.40
CA ASP A 202 19.67 6.07 -11.45
C ASP A 202 18.17 6.23 -11.74
N VAL A 203 17.34 6.17 -10.68
CA VAL A 203 15.88 6.28 -10.76
C VAL A 203 15.38 7.68 -10.39
N LEU A 204 16.20 8.70 -10.61
CA LEU A 204 15.82 10.08 -10.39
C LEU A 204 14.91 10.58 -11.51
N SER A 205 13.72 11.01 -11.11
CA SER A 205 12.73 11.63 -11.99
C SER A 205 12.09 12.81 -11.26
N PRO A 206 11.43 13.75 -11.98
CA PRO A 206 10.72 14.84 -11.33
C PRO A 206 9.72 14.36 -10.27
N LEU A 207 9.09 13.20 -10.48
CA LEU A 207 8.15 12.60 -9.55
C LEU A 207 8.82 12.05 -8.29
N THR A 208 10.01 11.44 -8.39
CA THR A 208 10.76 10.98 -7.21
C THR A 208 11.31 12.16 -6.39
N VAL A 209 11.66 13.27 -7.04
CA VAL A 209 11.99 14.52 -6.33
C VAL A 209 10.78 15.09 -5.60
N ILE A 210 9.60 15.14 -6.25
CA ILE A 210 8.35 15.54 -5.58
C ILE A 210 8.05 14.63 -4.40
N SER A 211 8.27 13.32 -4.53
CA SER A 211 8.11 12.36 -3.43
C SER A 211 9.03 12.69 -2.25
N ALA A 212 10.31 12.95 -2.53
CA ALA A 212 11.29 13.30 -1.50
C ALA A 212 10.90 14.58 -0.76
N VAL A 213 10.51 15.63 -1.49
CA VAL A 213 10.05 16.89 -0.90
C VAL A 213 8.78 16.66 -0.06
N ALA A 214 7.80 15.93 -0.60
CA ALA A 214 6.56 15.61 0.12
C ALA A 214 6.85 14.81 1.40
N GLY A 215 7.81 13.88 1.38
CA GLY A 215 8.26 13.12 2.54
C GLY A 215 8.88 14.01 3.63
N VAL A 216 9.77 14.93 3.24
CA VAL A 216 10.37 15.91 4.17
C VAL A 216 9.30 16.82 4.78
N VAL A 217 8.39 17.34 3.97
CA VAL A 217 7.25 18.15 4.45
C VAL A 217 6.39 17.33 5.41
N SER A 218 6.12 16.06 5.09
CA SER A 218 5.34 15.15 5.93
C SER A 218 5.98 14.95 7.31
N LEU A 219 7.30 14.80 7.38
CA LEU A 219 8.05 14.72 8.64
C LEU A 219 7.97 16.03 9.43
N GLY A 220 8.10 17.18 8.78
CA GLY A 220 7.93 18.49 9.42
C GLY A 220 6.53 18.70 9.99
N LEU A 221 5.50 18.34 9.24
CA LEU A 221 4.09 18.41 9.67
C LEU A 221 3.81 17.42 10.83
N LEU A 222 4.42 16.25 10.81
CA LEU A 222 4.32 15.26 11.87
C LEU A 222 5.01 15.76 13.15
N ALA A 223 6.15 16.44 13.02
CA ALA A 223 6.80 17.12 14.13
C ALA A 223 5.88 18.21 14.71
N ALA A 224 5.25 19.00 13.85
CA ALA A 224 4.28 20.05 14.20
C ALA A 224 2.88 19.54 14.60
N ARG A 225 2.67 18.21 14.69
CA ARG A 225 1.40 17.56 15.09
C ARG A 225 0.20 17.91 14.20
N ARG A 226 0.43 18.23 12.92
CA ARG A 226 -0.61 18.52 11.92
C ARG A 226 -1.06 17.27 11.16
N TYR A 227 -1.61 16.28 11.88
CA TYR A 227 -1.80 14.91 11.37
C TYR A 227 -2.68 14.76 10.12
N LEU A 228 -3.69 15.63 9.93
CA LEU A 228 -4.50 15.60 8.70
C LEU A 228 -3.67 15.96 7.46
N ALA A 229 -2.82 16.97 7.58
CA ALA A 229 -1.93 17.37 6.50
C ALA A 229 -0.86 16.31 6.22
N VAL A 230 -0.38 15.61 7.27
CA VAL A 230 0.56 14.48 7.13
C VAL A 230 -0.02 13.38 6.24
N ARG A 231 -1.32 13.07 6.35
CA ARG A 231 -1.95 12.04 5.49
C ARG A 231 -1.90 12.41 4.02
N VAL A 232 -2.14 13.68 3.70
CA VAL A 232 -2.09 14.18 2.31
C VAL A 232 -0.66 14.13 1.79
N THR A 233 0.32 14.61 2.56
CA THR A 233 1.73 14.63 2.12
C THR A 233 2.35 13.24 2.05
N ALA A 234 2.03 12.35 3.00
CA ALA A 234 2.43 10.95 2.95
C ALA A 234 1.82 10.24 1.75
N GLY A 235 0.54 10.51 1.47
CA GLY A 235 -0.14 9.94 0.31
C GLY A 235 0.44 10.41 -1.01
N LEU A 236 0.73 11.71 -1.11
CA LEU A 236 1.41 12.29 -2.27
C LEU A 236 2.79 11.65 -2.47
N ALA A 237 3.60 11.53 -1.40
CA ALA A 237 4.92 10.92 -1.49
C ALA A 237 4.87 9.46 -1.98
N ALA A 238 3.95 8.66 -1.44
CA ALA A 238 3.77 7.27 -1.83
C ALA A 238 3.28 7.13 -3.29
N ALA A 239 2.35 7.96 -3.72
CA ALA A 239 1.87 7.95 -5.11
C ALA A 239 2.98 8.39 -6.07
N THR A 240 3.66 9.51 -5.83
CA THR A 240 4.64 10.02 -6.79
C THR A 240 5.90 9.16 -6.91
N VAL A 241 6.32 8.46 -5.86
CA VAL A 241 7.44 7.50 -6.00
C VAL A 241 7.04 6.31 -6.86
N LEU A 242 5.83 5.79 -6.69
CA LEU A 242 5.30 4.68 -7.48
C LEU A 242 5.16 5.08 -8.97
N TRP A 243 4.56 6.24 -9.23
CA TRP A 243 4.40 6.74 -10.60
C TRP A 243 5.73 7.11 -11.24
N GLY A 244 6.67 7.65 -10.45
CA GLY A 244 8.04 7.90 -10.89
C GLY A 244 8.76 6.63 -11.28
N ALA A 245 8.63 5.55 -10.51
CA ALA A 245 9.19 4.25 -10.84
C ALA A 245 8.55 3.64 -12.10
N ALA A 246 7.22 3.74 -12.24
CA ALA A 246 6.52 3.26 -13.43
C ALA A 246 6.94 4.00 -14.71
N GLY A 247 7.19 5.30 -14.63
CA GLY A 247 7.67 6.09 -15.77
C GLY A 247 9.11 5.77 -16.20
N LEU A 248 9.86 5.00 -15.41
CA LEU A 248 11.20 4.51 -15.75
C LEU A 248 11.19 3.12 -16.37
N ALA A 249 10.08 2.39 -16.24
CA ALA A 249 9.90 1.14 -16.96
C ALA A 249 9.76 1.48 -18.45
N ASP A 250 10.80 1.15 -19.23
CA ASP A 250 10.91 1.41 -20.67
C ASP A 250 9.95 0.51 -21.47
N LEU A 251 8.65 0.72 -21.27
CA LEU A 251 7.58 -0.07 -21.85
C LEU A 251 7.03 0.62 -23.10
N ASP A 252 7.10 -0.07 -24.24
CA ASP A 252 6.35 0.31 -25.43
C ASP A 252 4.87 -0.04 -25.22
N LEU A 253 4.12 0.93 -24.68
CA LEU A 253 2.70 0.76 -24.34
C LEU A 253 1.84 0.49 -25.56
N ASP A 254 2.16 1.07 -26.71
CA ASP A 254 1.37 0.89 -27.93
C ASP A 254 1.60 -0.51 -28.53
N ALA A 255 2.84 -1.02 -28.47
CA ALA A 255 3.12 -2.39 -28.90
C ALA A 255 2.58 -3.45 -27.93
N ALA A 256 2.56 -3.15 -26.63
CA ALA A 256 2.09 -4.08 -25.60
C ALA A 256 0.57 -4.09 -25.42
N ALA A 257 -0.13 -3.07 -25.90
CA ALA A 257 -1.56 -2.91 -25.65
C ALA A 257 -2.43 -3.93 -26.40
N ALA A 258 -3.53 -4.31 -25.75
CA ALA A 258 -4.63 -4.99 -26.41
C ALA A 258 -5.30 -4.08 -27.46
N HIS A 259 -6.10 -4.69 -28.34
CA HIS A 259 -6.84 -3.96 -29.36
C HIS A 259 -7.75 -2.88 -28.74
N ASP A 260 -7.84 -1.72 -29.40
CA ASP A 260 -8.68 -0.59 -28.98
C ASP A 260 -10.14 -0.97 -28.65
N SER A 261 -10.71 -1.93 -29.39
CA SER A 261 -12.07 -2.43 -29.14
C SER A 261 -12.19 -3.07 -27.76
N ALA A 262 -11.21 -3.85 -27.33
CA ALA A 262 -11.17 -4.46 -26.00
C ALA A 262 -11.03 -3.36 -24.93
N LEU A 263 -10.12 -2.40 -25.12
CA LEU A 263 -9.91 -1.29 -24.17
C LEU A 263 -11.18 -0.45 -23.97
N ARG A 264 -11.91 -0.14 -25.05
CA ARG A 264 -13.20 0.58 -24.97
C ARG A 264 -14.24 -0.18 -24.15
N VAL A 265 -14.37 -1.49 -24.36
CA VAL A 265 -15.32 -2.33 -23.60
C VAL A 265 -14.94 -2.35 -22.12
N VAL A 266 -13.66 -2.49 -21.80
CA VAL A 266 -13.15 -2.45 -20.42
C VAL A 266 -13.44 -1.11 -19.78
N PHE A 267 -13.13 0.01 -20.44
CA PHE A 267 -13.39 1.34 -19.89
C PHE A 267 -14.87 1.60 -19.66
N PHE A 268 -15.73 1.13 -20.57
CA PHE A 268 -17.18 1.20 -20.38
C PHE A 268 -17.63 0.37 -19.17
N ALA A 269 -17.18 -0.88 -19.07
CA ALA A 269 -17.49 -1.76 -17.95
C ALA A 269 -17.01 -1.18 -16.61
N LEU A 270 -15.82 -0.58 -16.57
CA LEU A 270 -15.31 0.13 -15.40
C LEU A 270 -16.16 1.34 -15.05
N GLY A 271 -16.56 2.14 -16.03
CA GLY A 271 -17.44 3.29 -15.82
C GLY A 271 -18.76 2.88 -15.16
N VAL A 272 -19.38 1.81 -15.66
CA VAL A 272 -20.62 1.25 -15.08
C VAL A 272 -20.35 0.67 -13.68
N GLY A 273 -19.29 -0.11 -13.51
CA GLY A 273 -18.92 -0.70 -12.23
C GLY A 273 -18.61 0.34 -11.14
N ALA A 274 -17.98 1.45 -11.51
CA ALA A 274 -17.65 2.54 -10.60
C ALA A 274 -18.91 3.20 -9.99
N LEU A 275 -20.03 3.22 -10.72
CA LEU A 275 -21.32 3.73 -10.20
C LEU A 275 -21.85 2.91 -9.03
N ILE A 276 -21.42 1.65 -8.89
CA ILE A 276 -21.80 0.77 -7.78
C ILE A 276 -20.68 0.75 -6.72
N LEU A 277 -19.42 0.61 -7.17
CA LEU A 277 -18.27 0.46 -6.30
C LEU A 277 -17.98 1.73 -5.48
N VAL A 278 -17.97 2.91 -6.11
CA VAL A 278 -17.59 4.15 -5.42
C VAL A 278 -18.59 4.53 -4.33
N PRO A 279 -19.91 4.50 -4.55
CA PRO A 279 -20.87 4.77 -3.48
C PRO A 279 -20.81 3.75 -2.35
N SER A 280 -20.68 2.45 -2.67
CA SER A 280 -20.61 1.40 -1.64
C SER A 280 -19.36 1.51 -0.77
N MET A 281 -18.19 1.75 -1.38
CA MET A 281 -16.94 2.02 -0.64
C MET A 281 -17.02 3.30 0.18
N THR A 282 -17.56 4.38 -0.38
CA THR A 282 -17.74 5.65 0.34
C THR A 282 -18.62 5.46 1.57
N TRP A 283 -19.74 4.75 1.40
CA TRP A 283 -20.65 4.42 2.50
C TRP A 283 -19.96 3.58 3.58
N LEU A 284 -19.18 2.58 3.18
CA LEU A 284 -18.37 1.74 4.06
C LEU A 284 -17.41 2.58 4.92
N PHE A 285 -16.64 3.47 4.28
CA PHE A 285 -15.70 4.35 4.99
C PHE A 285 -16.41 5.31 5.93
N ILE A 286 -17.56 5.88 5.56
CA ILE A 286 -18.34 6.76 6.43
C ILE A 286 -18.81 6.00 7.67
N LEU A 287 -19.37 4.79 7.51
CA LEU A 287 -19.87 3.99 8.64
C LEU A 287 -18.78 3.65 9.65
N PHE A 288 -17.60 3.25 9.17
CA PHE A 288 -16.48 2.89 10.06
C PHE A 288 -15.75 4.09 10.66
N GLN A 289 -15.90 5.29 10.09
CA GLN A 289 -15.35 6.52 10.65
C GLN A 289 -16.25 7.18 11.73
N ARG A 290 -17.51 6.75 11.90
CA ARG A 290 -18.40 7.23 12.98
C ARG A 290 -17.96 6.75 14.36
N SER A 291 -17.89 7.64 15.35
CA SER A 291 -17.35 7.29 16.67
C SER A 291 -18.17 6.17 17.34
N PRO A 292 -17.57 5.33 18.23
CA PRO A 292 -18.31 4.27 18.91
C PRO A 292 -19.59 4.76 19.62
N LYS A 293 -19.58 6.00 20.13
CA LYS A 293 -20.76 6.68 20.70
C LYS A 293 -21.89 6.95 19.71
N GLU A 294 -21.58 7.17 18.43
CA GLU A 294 -22.55 7.43 17.35
C GLU A 294 -23.07 6.13 16.71
N GLN A 295 -22.30 5.03 16.82
CA GLN A 295 -22.71 3.72 16.32
C GLN A 295 -23.80 3.10 17.20
N THR A 296 -23.75 3.31 18.52
CA THR A 296 -24.79 2.82 19.44
C THR A 296 -26.13 3.57 19.26
N THR A 297 -26.11 4.84 18.87
CA THR A 297 -27.33 5.64 18.60
C THR A 297 -27.93 5.41 17.22
N ALA A 298 -27.15 4.91 16.25
CA ALA A 298 -27.67 4.58 14.91
C ALA A 298 -28.29 3.16 14.84
N ALA A 299 -28.07 2.33 15.87
CA ALA A 299 -28.58 0.96 15.97
C ALA A 299 -29.79 0.82 16.92
N GLY A 300 -30.29 1.93 17.48
CA GLY A 300 -31.51 1.99 18.28
C GLY A 300 -32.54 2.88 17.63
#